data_AF-A0A5J4UKK9-F1
#
_entry.id   AF-A0A5J4UKK9-F1
#
_cell.length_a   1.000
_cell.length_b   1.000
_cell.length_c   1.000
_cell.angle_alpha   90.00
_cell.angle_beta   90.00
_cell.angle_gamma   90.00
#
_symmetry.space_group_name_H-M   'P 1'
#
loop_
_entity.id
_entity.type
_entity.pdbx_description
1 polymer ?
#
loop_
_entity_poly.entity_id
_entity_poly.type
_entity_poly.pdbx_seq_one_letter_code
_entity_poly.pdbx_strand_id
1 'polypeptide(L)'
;MLVRIGQIIDLGYKQLMKKDDARNIAQILFVCEYRYFNVFSGIYGIANEQIKGQGLENVRKFNTLTPNAEKNYGQALSQGERKPNAQILTKVLKYHNKEYYKQTIQPLLKRNYEARKLEKQVHINQTLILNKIDLSDDFTLLLIQKKAASGEYENEEQIVMDLTRIIAYYAGETEDVYMIKEFEAMCGTLVILHKLEGAVYKQLEKVNINFKKRKTDEKNDETKESTQAKQLTVKYIFKKYASKFVMKRCKFISDDPQIFSIFQGYKYKILDTFDQGYLQMYLDLIKETIAAGEEKVYEYIFNWIAQMIQNPGKKVKSSIHITRQIGNSCPIITNIDDFTGRFNSVVENKMFSVLNEM
;
A
#
# COMPACT_ATOMS: atom_id res chain seq x y z
N MET A 1 5.87 23.39 1.14
CA MET A 1 7.32 23.16 0.92
C MET A 1 8.18 24.37 1.28
N LEU A 2 7.78 25.58 0.85
CA LEU A 2 8.50 26.86 1.04
C LEU A 2 8.21 27.56 2.39
N VAL A 3 7.02 27.36 2.97
CA VAL A 3 6.63 27.90 4.30
C VAL A 3 7.47 27.30 5.43
N ARG A 4 7.74 26.00 5.36
CA ARG A 4 8.58 25.30 6.34
C ARG A 4 10.09 25.47 6.10
N ILE A 5 10.54 25.69 4.86
CA ILE A 5 11.93 26.13 4.60
C ILE A 5 12.15 27.52 5.19
N GLY A 6 11.14 28.40 5.09
CA GLY A 6 11.07 29.64 5.86
C GLY A 6 11.18 29.39 7.36
N GLN A 7 10.36 28.50 7.95
CA GLN A 7 10.43 28.18 9.38
C GLN A 7 11.75 27.50 9.83
N ILE A 8 12.46 26.79 8.95
CA ILE A 8 13.78 26.20 9.24
C ILE A 8 14.86 27.28 9.17
N ILE A 9 14.74 28.23 8.24
CA ILE A 9 15.55 29.44 8.23
C ILE A 9 15.23 30.27 9.48
N ASP A 10 13.97 30.33 9.94
CA ASP A 10 13.51 31.01 11.17
C ASP A 10 14.02 30.35 12.45
N LEU A 11 13.95 29.01 12.54
CA LEU A 11 14.37 28.25 13.71
C LEU A 11 15.90 28.20 13.76
N GLY A 12 16.56 28.14 12.60
CA GLY A 12 17.97 28.45 12.44
C GLY A 12 18.25 29.85 12.98
N TYR A 13 17.55 30.88 12.48
CA TYR A 13 17.67 32.28 12.93
C TYR A 13 17.45 32.42 14.45
N LYS A 14 16.37 31.87 14.99
CA LYS A 14 15.94 31.99 16.40
C LYS A 14 16.81 31.20 17.37
N GLN A 15 17.39 30.07 16.96
CA GLN A 15 18.37 29.33 17.76
C GLN A 15 19.79 29.94 17.62
N LEU A 16 20.12 30.52 16.46
CA LEU A 16 21.37 31.27 16.22
C LEU A 16 21.40 32.61 16.97
N MET A 17 20.25 33.26 17.16
CA MET A 17 20.09 34.51 17.93
C MET A 17 20.05 34.31 19.45
N LYS A 18 20.00 33.06 19.94
CA LYS A 18 20.05 32.74 21.38
C LYS A 18 21.47 32.48 21.92
N LYS A 19 22.47 32.37 21.05
CA LYS A 19 23.88 32.46 21.41
C LYS A 19 24.36 33.85 21.01
N ASP A 20 24.97 34.57 21.94
CA ASP A 20 25.52 35.94 21.78
C ASP A 20 26.66 36.02 20.76
N ASP A 21 26.42 35.60 19.53
CA ASP A 21 27.36 35.75 18.41
C ASP A 21 26.62 36.21 17.16
N ALA A 22 26.17 37.46 17.22
CA ALA A 22 25.82 38.27 16.06
C ALA A 22 26.95 38.35 15.00
N ARG A 23 28.15 37.84 15.31
CA ARG A 23 29.32 37.77 14.43
C ARG A 23 29.22 36.68 13.35
N ASN A 24 28.45 35.61 13.55
CA ASN A 24 28.51 34.45 12.63
C ASN A 24 27.59 34.55 11.40
N ILE A 25 26.49 35.32 11.44
CA ILE A 25 25.69 35.59 10.22
C ILE A 25 26.34 36.70 9.39
N ALA A 26 26.93 37.71 10.03
CA ALA A 26 27.68 38.78 9.37
C ALA A 26 28.89 38.24 8.57
N GLN A 27 29.48 37.12 8.99
CA GLN A 27 30.57 36.46 8.26
C GLN A 27 30.12 35.65 7.03
N ILE A 28 28.85 35.25 6.92
CA ILE A 28 28.36 34.40 5.80
C ILE A 28 28.07 35.22 4.55
N LEU A 29 27.80 36.52 4.71
CA LEU A 29 27.46 37.42 3.62
C LEU A 29 28.70 38.06 2.96
N PHE A 30 29.92 37.78 3.44
CA PHE A 30 31.13 38.48 3.00
C PHE A 30 31.64 38.15 1.58
N VAL A 31 31.03 37.25 0.79
CA VAL A 31 31.68 36.81 -0.46
C VAL A 31 30.71 36.63 -1.62
N CYS A 32 30.58 37.68 -2.45
CA CYS A 32 30.84 37.65 -3.91
C CYS A 32 30.17 38.86 -4.58
N GLU A 33 30.99 39.79 -5.09
CA GLU A 33 30.59 40.96 -5.89
C GLU A 33 29.76 40.65 -7.17
N TYR A 34 29.42 39.39 -7.44
CA TYR A 34 28.82 38.96 -8.71
C TYR A 34 27.50 38.16 -8.62
N ARG A 35 26.86 37.98 -7.44
CA ARG A 35 25.68 37.09 -7.33
C ARG A 35 24.54 37.55 -6.41
N TYR A 36 24.35 38.86 -6.19
CA TYR A 36 23.20 39.39 -5.43
C TYR A 36 21.84 38.87 -5.91
N PHE A 37 21.68 38.71 -7.23
CA PHE A 37 20.50 38.11 -7.84
C PHE A 37 20.13 36.75 -7.22
N ASN A 38 21.10 35.86 -7.01
CA ASN A 38 20.87 34.53 -6.47
C ASN A 38 20.47 34.57 -4.98
N VAL A 39 21.05 35.52 -4.22
CA VAL A 39 20.71 35.72 -2.81
C VAL A 39 19.28 36.27 -2.70
N PHE A 40 18.93 37.29 -3.48
CA PHE A 40 17.56 37.84 -3.50
C PHE A 40 16.54 36.83 -3.99
N SER A 41 16.83 36.12 -5.09
CA SER A 41 16.01 34.99 -5.56
C SER A 41 15.79 33.95 -4.46
N GLY A 42 16.83 33.63 -3.70
CA GLY A 42 16.77 32.79 -2.51
C GLY A 42 15.83 33.32 -1.43
N ILE A 43 15.99 34.59 -1.04
CA ILE A 43 15.21 35.24 0.02
C ILE A 43 13.74 35.41 -0.39
N TYR A 44 13.45 35.85 -1.61
CA TYR A 44 12.09 35.96 -2.13
C TYR A 44 11.36 34.60 -2.23
N GLY A 45 12.12 33.50 -2.34
CA GLY A 45 11.58 32.15 -2.25
C GLY A 45 11.09 31.74 -0.86
N ILE A 46 11.37 32.52 0.19
CA ILE A 46 10.91 32.24 1.56
C ILE A 46 9.44 32.65 1.69
N ALA A 47 8.58 31.71 2.06
CA ALA A 47 7.14 31.98 2.15
C ALA A 47 6.70 32.60 3.49
N ASN A 48 7.57 32.66 4.50
CA ASN A 48 7.28 33.42 5.72
C ASN A 48 7.67 34.89 5.49
N GLU A 49 6.68 35.77 5.48
CA GLU A 49 6.87 37.21 5.19
C GLU A 49 7.79 37.92 6.17
N GLN A 50 7.71 37.61 7.47
CA GLN A 50 8.58 38.25 8.48
C GLN A 50 10.06 37.91 8.25
N ILE A 51 10.35 36.64 7.95
CA ILE A 51 11.72 36.18 7.70
C ILE A 51 12.26 36.71 6.39
N LYS A 52 11.40 36.74 5.37
CA LYS A 52 11.75 37.29 4.06
C LYS A 52 12.08 38.78 4.20
N GLY A 53 11.22 39.56 4.87
CA GLY A 53 11.45 40.98 5.14
C GLY A 53 12.76 41.20 5.91
N GLN A 54 12.97 40.46 6.99
CA GLN A 54 14.20 40.53 7.78
C GLN A 54 15.44 40.15 6.97
N GLY A 55 15.34 39.11 6.13
CA GLY A 55 16.42 38.65 5.26
C GLY A 55 16.84 39.71 4.25
N LEU A 56 15.87 40.39 3.62
CA LEU A 56 16.14 41.49 2.68
C LEU A 56 16.83 42.67 3.36
N GLU A 57 16.36 43.06 4.56
CA GLU A 57 16.98 44.14 5.35
C GLU A 57 18.43 43.80 5.74
N ASN A 58 18.66 42.56 6.14
CA ASN A 58 19.97 42.10 6.61
C ASN A 58 21.03 42.08 5.51
N VAL A 59 20.64 41.86 4.25
CA VAL A 59 21.57 41.97 3.12
C VAL A 59 22.20 43.36 3.08
N ARG A 60 21.47 44.43 3.34
CA ARG A 60 22.05 45.78 3.33
C ARG A 60 22.76 46.12 4.64
N LYS A 61 22.19 45.69 5.78
CA LYS A 61 22.68 46.04 7.12
C LYS A 61 24.04 45.41 7.44
N PHE A 62 24.29 44.19 6.96
CA PHE A 62 25.47 43.42 7.36
C PHE A 62 26.51 43.23 6.24
N ASN A 63 26.36 43.94 5.11
CA ASN A 63 27.32 43.90 4.00
C ASN A 63 27.89 45.28 3.72
N THR A 64 29.20 45.31 3.48
CA THR A 64 29.83 46.46 2.84
C THR A 64 29.69 46.29 1.33
N LEU A 65 28.82 47.08 0.72
CA LEU A 65 28.57 47.04 -0.72
C LEU A 65 29.67 47.83 -1.45
N THR A 66 30.23 47.26 -2.52
CA THR A 66 31.14 48.02 -3.39
C THR A 66 30.34 49.02 -4.24
N PRO A 67 30.95 50.10 -4.76
CA PRO A 67 30.22 51.13 -5.51
C PRO A 67 29.42 50.57 -6.69
N ASN A 68 29.92 49.52 -7.34
CA ASN A 68 29.23 48.84 -8.43
C ASN A 68 28.07 47.96 -7.91
N ALA A 69 28.22 47.30 -6.76
CA ALA A 69 27.15 46.54 -6.13
C ALA A 69 26.01 47.45 -5.65
N GLU A 70 26.34 48.62 -5.08
CA GLU A 70 25.35 49.62 -4.66
C GLU A 70 24.54 50.13 -5.87
N LYS A 71 25.22 50.49 -6.97
CA LYS A 71 24.58 50.96 -8.20
C LYS A 71 23.60 49.93 -8.80
N ASN A 72 23.92 48.64 -8.68
CA ASN A 72 23.12 47.55 -9.26
C ASN A 72 22.16 46.87 -8.26
N TYR A 73 22.12 47.33 -7.01
CA TYR A 73 21.37 46.68 -5.92
C TYR A 73 19.87 46.57 -6.23
N GLY A 74 19.23 47.67 -6.65
CA GLY A 74 17.80 47.70 -6.96
C GLY A 74 17.43 46.80 -8.16
N GLN A 75 18.32 46.69 -9.15
CA GLN A 75 18.13 45.79 -10.27
C GLN A 75 18.24 44.32 -9.83
N ALA A 76 19.21 43.97 -8.99
CA ALA A 76 19.36 42.62 -8.46
C ALA A 76 18.18 42.21 -7.57
N LEU A 77 17.67 43.14 -6.75
CA LEU A 77 16.50 42.95 -5.89
C LEU A 77 15.25 42.60 -6.72
N SER A 78 14.92 43.46 -7.70
CA SER A 78 13.76 43.25 -8.58
C SER A 78 13.87 42.00 -9.45
N GLN A 79 15.08 41.64 -9.90
CA GLN A 79 15.28 40.39 -10.63
C GLN A 79 15.09 39.16 -9.73
N GLY A 80 15.57 39.21 -8.48
CA GLY A 80 15.38 38.13 -7.51
C GLY A 80 13.91 37.86 -7.23
N GLU A 81 13.10 38.91 -7.12
CA GLU A 81 11.64 38.82 -6.95
C GLU A 81 10.95 38.12 -8.12
N ARG A 82 11.40 38.37 -9.36
CA ARG A 82 10.84 37.76 -10.57
C ARG A 82 11.09 36.25 -10.68
N LYS A 83 12.10 35.72 -9.97
CA LYS A 83 12.47 34.30 -10.01
C LYS A 83 12.72 33.77 -8.60
N PRO A 84 11.71 33.67 -7.73
CA PRO A 84 11.90 33.27 -6.34
C PRO A 84 12.23 31.76 -6.25
N ASN A 85 13.34 31.41 -5.59
CA ASN A 85 13.73 30.02 -5.36
C ASN A 85 14.58 29.84 -4.09
N ALA A 86 13.95 29.42 -2.99
CA ALA A 86 14.61 29.23 -1.71
C ALA A 86 15.73 28.17 -1.71
N GLN A 87 15.73 27.22 -2.66
CA GLN A 87 16.78 26.19 -2.73
C GLN A 87 18.14 26.76 -3.08
N ILE A 88 18.18 27.96 -3.66
CA ILE A 88 19.42 28.65 -3.99
C ILE A 88 20.20 28.99 -2.71
N LEU A 89 19.52 29.34 -1.60
CA LEU A 89 20.20 29.61 -0.32
C LEU A 89 20.95 28.38 0.19
N THR A 90 20.38 27.19 0.03
CA THR A 90 21.06 25.94 0.38
C THR A 90 22.31 25.72 -0.48
N LYS A 91 22.24 26.02 -1.78
CA LYS A 91 23.41 25.95 -2.68
C LYS A 91 24.48 26.95 -2.26
N VAL A 92 24.11 28.21 -2.01
CA VAL A 92 25.04 29.27 -1.56
C VAL A 92 25.76 28.84 -0.28
N LEU A 93 25.04 28.33 0.72
CA LEU A 93 25.63 27.83 1.97
C LEU A 93 26.59 26.65 1.72
N LYS A 94 26.20 25.69 0.86
CA LYS A 94 27.05 24.54 0.52
C LYS A 94 28.37 24.95 -0.16
N TYR A 95 28.37 26.01 -0.98
CA TYR A 95 29.57 26.47 -1.68
C TYR A 95 30.45 27.37 -0.82
N HIS A 96 29.87 28.34 -0.12
CA HIS A 96 30.61 29.42 0.53
C HIS A 96 30.88 29.16 2.02
N ASN A 97 30.11 28.30 2.68
CA ASN A 97 30.36 27.89 4.06
C ASN A 97 30.10 26.38 4.26
N LYS A 98 31.04 25.58 3.72
CA LYS A 98 30.96 24.11 3.70
C LYS A 98 30.83 23.50 5.10
N GLU A 99 31.54 24.05 6.08
CA GLU A 99 31.55 23.52 7.45
C GLU A 99 30.21 23.73 8.13
N TYR A 100 29.68 24.96 8.09
CA TYR A 100 28.36 25.28 8.61
C TYR A 100 27.25 24.49 7.89
N TYR A 101 27.35 24.33 6.57
CA TYR A 101 26.42 23.51 5.81
C TYR A 101 26.40 22.05 6.32
N LYS A 102 27.56 21.44 6.53
CA LYS A 102 27.68 20.04 6.98
C LYS A 102 27.22 19.86 8.43
N GLN A 103 27.61 20.75 9.35
CA GLN A 103 27.33 20.60 10.77
C GLN A 103 25.89 20.99 11.15
N THR A 104 25.32 21.99 10.48
CA THR A 104 24.02 22.57 10.87
C THR A 104 22.94 22.31 9.83
N ILE A 105 23.17 22.66 8.57
CA ILE A 105 22.10 22.64 7.55
C ILE A 105 21.77 21.22 7.08
N GLN A 106 22.77 20.38 6.80
CA GLN A 106 22.59 19.03 6.28
C GLN A 106 21.79 18.12 7.25
N PRO A 107 22.06 18.09 8.57
CA PRO A 107 21.24 17.34 9.52
C PRO A 107 19.78 17.82 9.57
N LEU A 108 19.55 19.14 9.50
CA LEU A 108 18.20 19.71 9.48
C LEU A 108 17.44 19.32 8.22
N LEU A 109 18.09 19.35 7.05
CA LEU A 109 17.48 18.90 5.79
C LEU A 109 17.09 17.42 5.85
N LYS A 110 17.97 16.56 6.39
CA LYS A 110 17.70 15.13 6.58
C LYS A 110 16.50 14.90 7.51
N ARG A 111 16.50 15.54 8.69
CA ARG A 111 15.41 15.43 9.67
C ARG A 111 14.07 15.87 9.07
N ASN A 112 14.06 16.96 8.30
CA ASN A 112 12.84 17.45 7.65
C ASN A 112 12.35 16.55 6.51
N TYR A 113 13.28 15.97 5.75
CA TYR A 113 12.93 14.99 4.73
C TYR A 113 12.25 13.77 5.36
N GLU A 114 12.82 13.24 6.44
CA GLU A 114 12.25 12.11 7.19
C GLU A 114 10.89 12.46 7.81
N ALA A 115 10.76 13.61 8.46
CA ALA A 115 9.50 14.08 9.02
C ALA A 115 8.39 14.20 7.95
N ARG A 116 8.71 14.74 6.77
CA ARG A 116 7.75 14.83 5.66
C ARG A 116 7.40 13.48 5.07
N LYS A 117 8.37 12.57 4.99
CA LYS A 117 8.11 11.20 4.54
C LYS A 117 7.12 10.53 5.50
N LEU A 118 7.28 10.74 6.80
CA LEU A 118 6.35 10.23 7.82
C LEU A 118 4.98 10.93 7.76
N GLU A 119 4.93 12.26 7.63
CA GLU A 119 3.66 13.01 7.48
C GLU A 119 2.86 12.53 6.26
N LYS A 120 3.52 12.34 5.11
CA LYS A 120 2.88 11.77 3.92
C LYS A 120 2.37 10.35 4.18
N GLN A 121 3.18 9.52 4.83
CA GLN A 121 2.79 8.15 5.18
C GLN A 121 1.55 8.13 6.09
N VAL A 122 1.51 9.00 7.10
CA VAL A 122 0.37 9.12 8.03
C VAL A 122 -0.87 9.61 7.28
N HIS A 123 -0.72 10.61 6.41
CA HIS A 123 -1.83 11.14 5.62
C HIS A 123 -2.43 10.07 4.70
N ILE A 124 -1.59 9.37 3.93
CA ILE A 124 -2.01 8.22 3.10
C ILE A 124 -2.69 7.17 3.98
N ASN A 125 -2.14 6.92 5.16
CA ASN A 125 -2.74 5.94 6.06
C ASN A 125 -4.13 6.34 6.57
N GLN A 126 -4.46 7.63 6.62
CA GLN A 126 -5.79 8.09 7.03
C GLN A 126 -6.79 8.19 5.87
N THR A 127 -6.34 8.52 4.65
CA THR A 127 -7.23 8.82 3.53
C THR A 127 -7.49 7.65 2.59
N LEU A 128 -6.61 6.65 2.56
CA LEU A 128 -6.74 5.54 1.61
C LEU A 128 -7.84 4.56 2.07
N ILE A 129 -9.00 4.62 1.40
CA ILE A 129 -10.08 3.64 1.53
C ILE A 129 -9.59 2.35 0.89
N LEU A 130 -9.53 1.28 1.68
CA LEU A 130 -9.00 0.00 1.24
C LEU A 130 -10.04 -0.72 0.39
N ASN A 131 -9.58 -1.32 -0.71
CA ASN A 131 -10.40 -2.24 -1.46
C ASN A 131 -10.60 -3.52 -0.65
N LYS A 132 -11.80 -4.11 -0.74
CA LYS A 132 -12.07 -5.44 -0.21
C LYS A 132 -11.58 -6.47 -1.22
N ILE A 133 -10.95 -7.55 -0.75
CA ILE A 133 -10.68 -8.72 -1.60
C ILE A 133 -12.03 -9.30 -2.00
N ASP A 134 -12.26 -9.40 -3.31
CA ASP A 134 -13.49 -9.90 -3.92
C ASP A 134 -13.15 -11.00 -4.92
N LEU A 135 -13.69 -12.21 -4.74
CA LEU A 135 -13.46 -13.35 -5.62
C LEU A 135 -14.23 -13.26 -6.96
N SER A 136 -15.23 -12.38 -7.08
CA SER A 136 -15.98 -12.18 -8.32
C SER A 136 -15.24 -11.30 -9.34
N ASP A 137 -14.33 -10.46 -8.85
CA ASP A 137 -13.41 -9.63 -9.63
C ASP A 137 -12.26 -10.50 -10.17
N ASP A 138 -11.84 -10.37 -11.43
CA ASP A 138 -10.78 -11.20 -12.02
C ASP A 138 -9.35 -10.72 -11.68
N PHE A 139 -9.22 -9.62 -10.94
CA PHE A 139 -7.95 -9.01 -10.60
C PHE A 139 -7.06 -9.90 -9.72
N THR A 140 -5.81 -10.11 -10.15
CA THR A 140 -4.82 -10.97 -9.49
C THR A 140 -3.41 -10.35 -9.48
N LEU A 141 -2.47 -10.99 -8.78
CA LEU A 141 -1.05 -10.60 -8.79
C LEU A 141 -0.46 -10.54 -10.21
N LEU A 142 -0.96 -11.35 -11.16
CA LEU A 142 -0.54 -11.30 -12.55
C LEU A 142 -0.84 -9.93 -13.20
N LEU A 143 -1.97 -9.32 -12.88
CA LEU A 143 -2.33 -8.01 -13.41
C LEU A 143 -1.44 -6.92 -12.82
N ILE A 144 -1.12 -7.00 -11.52
CA ILE A 144 -0.12 -6.10 -10.89
C ILE A 144 1.24 -6.23 -11.58
N GLN A 145 1.68 -7.45 -11.89
CA GLN A 145 2.93 -7.69 -12.62
C GLN A 145 2.93 -7.03 -14.01
N LYS A 146 1.83 -7.18 -14.76
CA LYS A 146 1.68 -6.53 -16.08
C LYS A 146 1.72 -5.01 -15.98
N LYS A 147 0.97 -4.42 -15.04
CA LYS A 147 0.94 -2.97 -14.78
C LYS A 147 2.30 -2.42 -14.36
N ALA A 148 3.04 -3.17 -13.54
CA ALA A 148 4.38 -2.80 -13.11
C ALA A 148 5.38 -2.86 -14.28
N ALA A 149 5.29 -3.89 -15.14
CA ALA A 149 6.14 -4.05 -16.32
C ALA A 149 5.87 -2.98 -17.40
N SER A 150 4.61 -2.57 -17.58
CA SER A 150 4.21 -1.49 -18.51
C SER A 150 4.49 -0.09 -17.97
N GLY A 151 4.87 0.04 -16.69
CA GLY A 151 5.08 1.33 -16.03
C GLY A 151 3.81 2.16 -15.91
N GLU A 152 2.66 1.51 -15.72
CA GLU A 152 1.36 2.17 -15.54
C GLU A 152 1.24 2.87 -14.19
N TYR A 153 1.98 2.42 -13.18
CA TYR A 153 1.97 3.05 -11.87
C TYR A 153 2.70 4.39 -11.89
N GLU A 154 2.00 5.44 -11.43
CA GLU A 154 2.57 6.77 -11.27
C GLU A 154 3.18 6.98 -9.88
N ASN A 155 2.65 6.28 -8.88
CA ASN A 155 3.00 6.44 -7.48
C ASN A 155 2.78 5.15 -6.68
N GLU A 156 3.26 5.13 -5.44
CA GLU A 156 3.20 3.94 -4.58
C GLU A 156 1.76 3.64 -4.12
N GLU A 157 0.93 4.67 -4.00
CA GLU A 157 -0.45 4.58 -3.51
C GLU A 157 -1.33 3.71 -4.43
N GLN A 158 -1.18 3.86 -5.76
CA GLN A 158 -1.88 3.01 -6.74
C GLN A 158 -1.51 1.53 -6.59
N ILE A 159 -0.26 1.23 -6.24
CA ILE A 159 0.21 -0.14 -6.01
C ILE A 159 -0.39 -0.70 -4.73
N VAL A 160 -0.45 0.11 -3.66
CA VAL A 160 -1.09 -0.27 -2.40
C VAL A 160 -2.58 -0.58 -2.62
N MET A 161 -3.31 0.27 -3.37
CA MET A 161 -4.72 0.04 -3.69
C MET A 161 -4.97 -1.26 -4.45
N ASP A 162 -4.09 -1.59 -5.40
CA ASP A 162 -4.19 -2.85 -6.15
C ASP A 162 -3.82 -4.06 -5.27
N LEU A 163 -2.80 -3.93 -4.41
CA LEU A 163 -2.43 -4.99 -3.47
C LEU A 163 -3.55 -5.30 -2.48
N THR A 164 -4.30 -4.30 -2.01
CA THR A 164 -5.40 -4.53 -1.05
C THR A 164 -6.55 -5.33 -1.65
N ARG A 165 -6.65 -5.40 -2.99
CA ARG A 165 -7.64 -6.25 -3.69
C ARG A 165 -7.28 -7.72 -3.65
N ILE A 166 -6.02 -8.06 -3.31
CA ILE A 166 -5.52 -9.43 -3.46
C ILE A 166 -4.86 -9.99 -2.21
N ILE A 167 -4.35 -9.17 -1.28
CA ILE A 167 -3.60 -9.65 -0.12
C ILE A 167 -4.10 -9.00 1.17
N ALA A 168 -4.25 -9.82 2.21
CA ALA A 168 -4.42 -9.40 3.59
C ALA A 168 -3.70 -10.40 4.52
N TYR A 169 -3.48 -10.05 5.78
CA TYR A 169 -2.88 -10.96 6.76
C TYR A 169 -3.43 -10.72 8.16
N TYR A 170 -3.29 -11.71 9.03
CA TYR A 170 -3.64 -11.59 10.44
C TYR A 170 -2.65 -12.39 11.29
N ALA A 171 -2.52 -12.03 12.57
CA ALA A 171 -1.68 -12.77 13.50
C ALA A 171 -2.26 -14.17 13.75
N GLY A 172 -1.55 -15.22 13.34
CA GLY A 172 -1.89 -16.60 13.66
C GLY A 172 -1.52 -16.98 15.09
N GLU A 173 -1.49 -18.28 15.38
CA GLU A 173 -1.09 -18.80 16.70
C GLU A 173 0.43 -18.71 16.91
N THR A 174 1.21 -19.07 15.89
CA THR A 174 2.67 -19.12 15.93
C THR A 174 3.33 -18.04 15.08
N GLU A 175 2.74 -17.72 13.93
CA GLU A 175 3.23 -16.73 12.98
C GLU A 175 2.08 -16.03 12.25
N ASP A 176 2.37 -14.93 11.55
CA ASP A 176 1.39 -14.22 10.73
C ASP A 176 0.96 -15.10 9.54
N VAL A 177 -0.36 -15.21 9.36
CA VAL A 177 -0.96 -15.95 8.25
C VAL A 177 -1.40 -14.96 7.18
N TYR A 178 -0.91 -15.17 5.95
CA TYR A 178 -1.22 -14.32 4.82
C TYR A 178 -2.29 -14.98 3.95
N MET A 179 -3.30 -14.22 3.57
CA MET A 179 -4.34 -14.58 2.62
C MET A 179 -4.03 -13.91 1.29
N ILE A 180 -3.94 -14.70 0.22
CA ILE A 180 -3.75 -14.19 -1.14
C ILE A 180 -4.80 -14.74 -2.09
N LYS A 181 -5.40 -13.83 -2.87
CA LYS A 181 -6.31 -14.15 -3.97
C LYS A 181 -5.50 -14.63 -5.17
N GLU A 182 -5.72 -15.89 -5.56
CA GLU A 182 -5.07 -16.53 -6.70
C GLU A 182 -6.08 -17.31 -7.55
N PHE A 183 -5.73 -17.51 -8.82
CA PHE A 183 -6.51 -18.32 -9.74
C PHE A 183 -6.13 -19.79 -9.60
N GLU A 184 -7.10 -20.64 -9.28
CA GLU A 184 -6.95 -22.09 -9.19
C GLU A 184 -7.33 -22.74 -10.52
N ALA A 185 -6.34 -23.29 -11.22
CA ALA A 185 -6.51 -23.83 -12.56
C ALA A 185 -7.45 -25.04 -12.63
N MET A 186 -7.44 -25.92 -11.62
CA MET A 186 -8.28 -27.12 -11.60
C MET A 186 -9.77 -26.78 -11.56
N CYS A 187 -10.13 -25.81 -10.74
CA CYS A 187 -11.50 -25.36 -10.58
C CYS A 187 -11.87 -24.24 -11.58
N GLY A 188 -10.90 -23.64 -12.25
CA GLY A 188 -11.10 -22.49 -13.13
C GLY A 188 -11.68 -21.27 -12.40
N THR A 189 -11.35 -21.07 -11.12
CA THR A 189 -11.94 -20.03 -10.28
C THR A 189 -10.89 -19.35 -9.42
N LEU A 190 -11.23 -18.15 -8.95
CA LEU A 190 -10.43 -17.45 -7.95
C LEU A 190 -10.73 -18.00 -6.55
N VAL A 191 -9.68 -18.16 -5.76
CA VAL A 191 -9.74 -18.67 -4.39
C VAL A 191 -8.84 -17.84 -3.47
N ILE A 192 -9.12 -17.90 -2.18
CA ILE A 192 -8.24 -17.35 -1.14
C ILE A 192 -7.32 -18.47 -0.66
N LEU A 193 -6.01 -18.30 -0.84
CA LEU A 193 -5.00 -19.23 -0.34
C LEU A 193 -4.32 -18.66 0.89
N HIS A 194 -4.16 -19.50 1.91
CA HIS A 194 -3.39 -19.19 3.10
C HIS A 194 -1.93 -19.58 2.86
N LYS A 195 -1.01 -18.65 3.11
CA LYS A 195 0.43 -18.82 2.90
C LYS A 195 1.20 -18.20 4.06
N LEU A 196 2.39 -18.74 4.29
CA LEU A 196 3.36 -18.14 5.21
C LEU A 196 4.08 -16.97 4.57
N GLU A 197 4.63 -16.08 5.42
CA GLU A 197 5.33 -14.86 5.01
C GLU A 197 6.36 -15.12 3.90
N GLY A 198 7.20 -16.14 4.07
CA GLY A 198 8.29 -16.45 3.15
C GLY A 198 7.80 -16.73 1.72
N ALA A 199 6.65 -17.38 1.56
CA ALA A 199 6.08 -17.68 0.25
C ALA A 199 5.54 -16.42 -0.43
N VAL A 200 4.78 -15.60 0.31
CA VAL A 200 4.22 -14.34 -0.21
C VAL A 200 5.34 -13.37 -0.57
N TYR A 201 6.34 -13.21 0.29
CA TYR A 201 7.44 -12.30 0.03
C TYR A 201 8.25 -12.70 -1.19
N LYS A 202 8.50 -14.00 -1.42
CA LYS A 202 9.15 -14.48 -2.64
C LYS A 202 8.35 -14.16 -3.90
N GLN A 203 7.02 -14.20 -3.85
CA GLN A 203 6.17 -13.81 -4.98
C GLN A 203 6.25 -12.30 -5.24
N LEU A 204 6.11 -11.48 -4.19
CA LEU A 204 6.13 -10.01 -4.32
C LEU A 204 7.51 -9.45 -4.68
N GLU A 205 8.59 -10.14 -4.33
CA GLU A 205 9.97 -9.76 -4.65
C GLU A 205 10.27 -9.85 -6.14
N LYS A 206 9.58 -10.72 -6.88
CA LYS A 206 9.74 -10.89 -8.33
C LYS A 206 9.15 -9.74 -9.13
N VAL A 207 8.36 -8.86 -8.50
CA VAL A 207 7.67 -7.77 -9.19
C VAL A 207 8.43 -6.46 -8.99
N ASN A 208 9.13 -6.06 -10.05
CA ASN A 208 9.90 -4.83 -10.10
C ASN A 208 9.02 -3.63 -10.50
N ILE A 209 9.17 -2.51 -9.80
CA ILE A 209 8.40 -1.29 -10.03
C ILE A 209 9.27 -0.27 -10.75
N ASN A 210 8.80 0.17 -11.92
CA ASN A 210 9.40 1.28 -12.66
C ASN A 210 8.39 2.41 -12.74
N PHE A 211 8.54 3.44 -11.91
CA PHE A 211 7.78 4.67 -12.10
C PHE A 211 8.23 5.33 -13.41
N LYS A 212 7.28 5.73 -14.26
CA LYS A 212 7.59 6.59 -15.41
C LYS A 212 8.25 7.86 -14.88
N LYS A 213 9.57 7.99 -15.05
CA LYS A 213 10.26 9.25 -14.82
C LYS A 213 9.62 10.28 -15.74
N ARG A 214 8.92 11.27 -15.19
CA ARG A 214 8.58 12.48 -15.95
C ARG A 214 9.91 13.05 -16.43
N LYS A 215 10.04 13.26 -17.74
CA LYS A 215 11.16 14.00 -18.33
C LYS A 215 11.10 15.42 -17.77
N THR A 216 11.84 15.65 -16.70
CA THR A 216 12.27 16.98 -16.31
C THR A 216 13.78 16.88 -16.17
N ASP A 217 14.44 17.65 -17.02
CA ASP A 217 15.89 17.73 -17.18
C ASP A 217 16.58 18.06 -15.88
N GLU A 218 17.25 17.08 -15.26
CA GLU A 218 18.44 17.33 -14.45
C GLU A 218 19.41 16.16 -14.67
N LYS A 219 20.24 16.29 -15.71
CA LYS A 219 21.59 15.73 -15.68
C LYS A 219 22.31 16.48 -14.55
N ASN A 220 22.55 15.82 -13.42
CA ASN A 220 23.65 16.12 -12.50
C ASN A 220 23.73 15.01 -11.44
N ASP A 221 24.70 14.13 -11.58
CA ASP A 221 25.80 13.98 -10.62
C ASP A 221 26.56 12.69 -10.94
N GLU A 222 27.61 12.84 -11.75
CA GLU A 222 28.75 11.94 -11.73
C GLU A 222 29.46 12.12 -10.39
N THR A 223 29.21 11.21 -9.45
CA THR A 223 30.09 10.70 -8.38
C THR A 223 29.27 10.26 -7.17
N LYS A 224 28.74 9.03 -7.21
CA LYS A 224 28.66 8.17 -6.02
C LYS A 224 28.92 6.74 -6.42
N GLU A 225 29.91 6.16 -5.75
CA GLU A 225 30.23 4.74 -5.74
C GLU A 225 28.96 3.89 -5.74
N SER A 226 29.01 2.87 -6.58
CA SER A 226 28.00 1.84 -6.80
C SER A 226 27.62 1.11 -5.50
N THR A 227 26.77 1.71 -4.69
CA THR A 227 25.80 0.92 -3.93
C THR A 227 24.71 0.61 -4.95
N GLN A 228 24.61 -0.64 -5.43
CA GLN A 228 23.50 -1.07 -6.28
C GLN A 228 22.20 -0.48 -5.73
N ALA A 229 21.58 0.44 -6.48
CA ALA A 229 20.30 0.99 -6.08
C ALA A 229 19.33 -0.19 -6.01
N LYS A 230 19.03 -0.65 -4.79
CA LYS A 230 18.12 -1.77 -4.54
C LYS A 230 16.85 -1.51 -5.34
N GLN A 231 16.61 -2.34 -6.35
CA GLN A 231 15.47 -2.19 -7.24
C GLN A 231 14.19 -2.13 -6.41
N LEU A 232 13.34 -1.15 -6.67
CA LEU A 232 12.09 -0.99 -5.93
C LEU A 232 11.16 -2.14 -6.33
N THR A 233 10.78 -2.97 -5.37
CA THR A 233 9.89 -4.11 -5.59
C THR A 233 8.56 -3.93 -4.90
N VAL A 234 7.54 -4.65 -5.36
CA VAL A 234 6.22 -4.67 -4.70
C VAL A 234 6.34 -5.17 -3.25
N LYS A 235 7.27 -6.09 -2.95
CA LYS A 235 7.59 -6.52 -1.57
C LYS A 235 7.99 -5.33 -0.69
N TYR A 236 8.80 -4.40 -1.20
CA TYR A 236 9.19 -3.21 -0.43
C TYR A 236 7.98 -2.33 -0.10
N ILE A 237 7.10 -2.09 -1.09
CA ILE A 237 5.87 -1.31 -0.89
C ILE A 237 4.95 -2.01 0.11
N PHE A 238 4.72 -3.31 -0.04
CA PHE A 238 3.90 -4.08 0.87
C PHE A 238 4.38 -3.94 2.33
N LYS A 239 5.69 -4.10 2.58
CA LYS A 239 6.29 -3.89 3.93
C LYS A 239 6.11 -2.47 4.44
N LYS A 240 6.34 -1.47 3.58
CA LYS A 240 6.22 -0.05 3.95
C LYS A 240 4.81 0.32 4.40
N TYR A 241 3.78 -0.30 3.80
CA TYR A 241 2.37 -0.06 4.10
C TYR A 241 1.70 -1.25 4.82
N ALA A 242 2.45 -2.06 5.58
CA ALA A 242 1.96 -3.31 6.19
C ALA A 242 0.64 -3.14 6.98
N SER A 243 0.50 -2.03 7.71
CA SER A 243 -0.72 -1.73 8.50
C SER A 243 -1.99 -1.58 7.68
N LYS A 244 -1.91 -1.53 6.34
CA LYS A 244 -3.05 -1.51 5.42
C LYS A 244 -3.59 -2.87 5.05
N PHE A 245 -2.84 -3.93 5.32
CA PHE A 245 -3.20 -5.29 4.95
C PHE A 245 -3.62 -6.13 6.16
N VAL A 246 -3.53 -5.57 7.38
CA VAL A 246 -3.81 -6.29 8.62
C VAL A 246 -5.31 -6.42 8.87
N MET A 247 -5.73 -7.63 9.22
CA MET A 247 -7.05 -8.00 9.71
C MET A 247 -6.94 -8.52 11.14
N LYS A 248 -8.00 -8.41 11.93
CA LYS A 248 -8.06 -8.94 13.30
C LYS A 248 -7.91 -10.46 13.31
N ARG A 249 -8.73 -11.13 12.50
CA ARG A 249 -8.80 -12.58 12.27
C ARG A 249 -9.54 -12.86 10.95
N CYS A 250 -9.69 -14.13 10.60
CA CYS A 250 -10.65 -14.60 9.60
C CYS A 250 -11.79 -15.38 10.27
N LYS A 251 -12.96 -15.37 9.63
CA LYS A 251 -14.11 -16.23 9.94
C LYS A 251 -14.76 -16.66 8.63
N PHE A 252 -15.54 -17.74 8.67
CA PHE A 252 -16.29 -18.17 7.48
C PHE A 252 -17.20 -17.05 6.96
N ILE A 253 -18.04 -16.45 7.81
CA ILE A 253 -18.84 -15.25 7.53
C ILE A 253 -18.73 -14.31 8.75
N SER A 254 -18.58 -13.01 8.52
CA SER A 254 -18.50 -11.98 9.56
C SER A 254 -19.03 -10.64 9.07
N ASP A 255 -19.85 -9.99 9.90
CA ASP A 255 -20.31 -8.61 9.69
C ASP A 255 -19.30 -7.58 10.21
N ASP A 256 -18.33 -8.00 11.03
CA ASP A 256 -17.24 -7.14 11.52
C ASP A 256 -16.25 -6.85 10.37
N PRO A 257 -16.08 -5.58 9.93
CA PRO A 257 -15.20 -5.21 8.82
C PRO A 257 -13.72 -5.42 9.12
N GLN A 258 -13.33 -5.59 10.39
CA GLN A 258 -11.96 -5.92 10.79
C GLN A 258 -11.67 -7.42 10.73
N ILE A 259 -12.69 -8.26 10.56
CA ILE A 259 -12.55 -9.72 10.41
C ILE A 259 -12.78 -10.08 8.95
N PHE A 260 -11.82 -10.78 8.36
CA PHE A 260 -11.96 -11.24 6.99
C PHE A 260 -13.02 -12.35 6.88
N SER A 261 -14.00 -12.16 5.99
CA SER A 261 -14.97 -13.21 5.63
C SER A 261 -14.42 -14.06 4.50
N ILE A 262 -14.21 -15.35 4.78
CA ILE A 262 -13.70 -16.33 3.82
C ILE A 262 -14.75 -16.65 2.76
N PHE A 263 -16.01 -16.80 3.16
CA PHE A 263 -17.13 -16.99 2.25
C PHE A 263 -17.52 -15.64 1.64
N GLN A 264 -17.39 -15.54 0.31
CA GLN A 264 -17.73 -14.34 -0.45
C GLN A 264 -18.87 -14.58 -1.45
N GLY A 265 -19.61 -15.67 -1.27
CA GLY A 265 -20.65 -16.14 -2.18
C GLY A 265 -20.27 -17.44 -2.88
N TYR A 266 -21.19 -17.92 -3.70
CA TYR A 266 -20.98 -19.13 -4.50
C TYR A 266 -20.16 -18.83 -5.74
N LYS A 267 -19.35 -19.81 -6.15
CA LYS A 267 -18.64 -19.79 -7.43
C LYS A 267 -19.58 -19.56 -8.61
N TYR A 268 -20.79 -20.09 -8.53
CA TYR A 268 -21.80 -20.01 -9.60
C TYR A 268 -22.72 -18.81 -9.38
N LYS A 269 -23.01 -18.08 -10.46
CA LYS A 269 -23.97 -16.98 -10.45
C LYS A 269 -25.39 -17.53 -10.37
N ILE A 270 -26.26 -16.78 -9.70
CA ILE A 270 -27.70 -17.03 -9.77
C ILE A 270 -28.14 -16.72 -11.21
N LEU A 271 -28.88 -17.64 -11.81
CA LEU A 271 -29.41 -17.49 -13.16
C LEU A 271 -30.85 -16.96 -13.09
N ASP A 272 -31.21 -16.03 -13.97
CA ASP A 272 -32.60 -15.52 -14.07
C ASP A 272 -33.56 -16.58 -14.61
N THR A 273 -33.03 -17.49 -15.45
CA THR A 273 -33.75 -18.62 -16.03
C THR A 273 -32.89 -19.87 -15.95
N PHE A 274 -33.50 -21.04 -15.82
CA PHE A 274 -32.81 -22.32 -15.82
C PHE A 274 -33.52 -23.33 -16.72
N ASP A 275 -32.77 -24.32 -17.20
CA ASP A 275 -33.32 -25.41 -18.00
C ASP A 275 -33.93 -26.46 -17.06
N GLN A 276 -35.26 -26.57 -17.11
CA GLN A 276 -36.00 -27.54 -16.31
C GLN A 276 -35.58 -28.98 -16.63
N GLY A 277 -35.27 -29.32 -17.90
CA GLY A 277 -34.89 -30.66 -18.30
C GLY A 277 -33.58 -31.11 -17.66
N TYR A 278 -32.56 -30.24 -17.64
CA TYR A 278 -31.30 -30.51 -16.94
C TYR A 278 -31.50 -30.65 -15.44
N LEU A 279 -32.30 -29.77 -14.82
CA LEU A 279 -32.58 -29.85 -13.38
C LEU A 279 -33.36 -31.13 -13.03
N GLN A 280 -34.34 -31.51 -13.87
CA GLN A 280 -35.21 -32.66 -13.65
C GLN A 280 -34.41 -33.96 -13.53
N MET A 281 -33.36 -34.14 -14.35
CA MET A 281 -32.48 -35.31 -14.24
C MET A 281 -31.88 -35.49 -12.84
N TYR A 282 -31.52 -34.40 -12.16
CA TYR A 282 -31.00 -34.45 -10.79
C TYR A 282 -32.12 -34.68 -9.77
N LEU A 283 -33.29 -34.07 -9.96
CA LEU A 283 -34.45 -34.27 -9.08
C LEU A 283 -34.93 -35.73 -9.13
N ASP A 284 -35.02 -36.31 -10.33
CA ASP A 284 -35.40 -37.70 -10.55
C ASP A 284 -34.37 -38.66 -9.92
N LEU A 285 -33.07 -38.36 -10.02
CA LEU A 285 -32.05 -39.13 -9.32
C LEU A 285 -32.27 -39.14 -7.80
N ILE A 286 -32.55 -37.98 -7.21
CA ILE A 286 -32.82 -37.88 -5.77
C ILE A 286 -34.11 -38.65 -5.42
N LYS A 287 -35.18 -38.48 -6.19
CA LYS A 287 -36.48 -39.11 -5.91
C LYS A 287 -36.45 -40.62 -6.11
N GLU A 288 -36.09 -41.07 -7.31
CA GLU A 288 -36.22 -42.47 -7.71
C GLU A 288 -35.08 -43.34 -7.13
N THR A 289 -33.86 -42.81 -7.03
CA THR A 289 -32.70 -43.61 -6.58
C THR A 289 -32.39 -43.43 -5.10
N ILE A 290 -32.31 -42.19 -4.60
CA ILE A 290 -31.90 -41.93 -3.21
C ILE A 290 -33.09 -42.11 -2.26
N ALA A 291 -34.25 -41.54 -2.60
CA ALA A 291 -35.46 -41.63 -1.79
C ALA A 291 -36.30 -42.88 -2.10
N ALA A 292 -35.92 -43.70 -3.10
CA ALA A 292 -36.65 -44.90 -3.52
C ALA A 292 -38.14 -44.65 -3.83
N GLY A 293 -38.47 -43.49 -4.38
CA GLY A 293 -39.83 -43.05 -4.71
C GLY A 293 -40.64 -42.51 -3.51
N GLU A 294 -40.10 -42.55 -2.28
CA GLU A 294 -40.79 -42.07 -1.08
C GLU A 294 -40.82 -40.54 -1.02
N GLU A 295 -42.00 -39.96 -1.23
CA GLU A 295 -42.19 -38.50 -1.36
C GLU A 295 -41.69 -37.73 -0.13
N LYS A 296 -41.98 -38.21 1.09
CA LYS A 296 -41.54 -37.55 2.33
C LYS A 296 -40.01 -37.52 2.47
N VAL A 297 -39.34 -38.57 2.02
CA VAL A 297 -37.87 -38.66 2.07
C VAL A 297 -37.27 -37.74 1.00
N TYR A 298 -37.83 -37.73 -0.20
CA TYR A 298 -37.45 -36.82 -1.27
C TYR A 298 -37.56 -35.35 -0.84
N GLU A 299 -38.73 -34.94 -0.32
CA GLU A 299 -38.95 -33.58 0.18
C GLU A 299 -37.98 -33.20 1.29
N TYR A 300 -37.70 -34.12 2.22
CA TYR A 300 -36.73 -33.88 3.29
C TYR A 300 -35.33 -33.62 2.75
N ILE A 301 -34.84 -34.49 1.84
CA ILE A 301 -33.51 -34.34 1.23
C ILE A 301 -33.42 -33.02 0.44
N PHE A 302 -34.44 -32.72 -0.36
CA PHE A 302 -34.48 -31.50 -1.16
C PHE A 302 -34.45 -30.24 -0.30
N ASN A 303 -35.31 -30.17 0.72
CA ASN A 303 -35.33 -29.05 1.65
C ASN A 303 -34.04 -28.95 2.48
N TRP A 304 -33.41 -30.08 2.82
CA TRP A 304 -32.13 -30.12 3.51
C TRP A 304 -31.01 -29.49 2.68
N ILE A 305 -30.93 -29.82 1.38
CA ILE A 305 -29.98 -29.21 0.44
C ILE A 305 -30.27 -27.70 0.29
N ALA A 306 -31.54 -27.33 0.09
CA ALA A 306 -31.93 -25.93 -0.03
C ALA A 306 -31.55 -25.11 1.22
N GLN A 307 -31.77 -25.66 2.41
CA GLN A 307 -31.42 -25.00 3.67
C GLN A 307 -29.92 -24.72 3.78
N MET A 308 -29.06 -25.66 3.40
CA MET A 308 -27.60 -25.47 3.38
C MET A 308 -27.19 -24.34 2.43
N ILE A 309 -27.76 -24.32 1.22
CA ILE A 309 -27.41 -23.34 0.18
C ILE A 309 -27.90 -21.93 0.56
N GLN A 310 -29.11 -21.82 1.11
CA GLN A 310 -29.71 -20.53 1.45
C GLN A 310 -29.16 -19.93 2.74
N ASN A 311 -28.55 -20.75 3.62
CA ASN A 311 -28.05 -20.31 4.93
C ASN A 311 -26.56 -20.64 5.11
N PRO A 312 -25.66 -20.07 4.29
CA PRO A 312 -24.24 -20.33 4.43
C PRO A 312 -23.74 -19.95 5.83
N GLY A 313 -22.83 -20.74 6.38
CA GLY A 313 -22.29 -20.56 7.73
C GLY A 313 -23.18 -21.02 8.88
N LYS A 314 -24.42 -21.46 8.61
CA LYS A 314 -25.27 -22.10 9.63
C LYS A 314 -25.19 -23.62 9.53
N LYS A 315 -24.95 -24.29 10.66
CA LYS A 315 -24.96 -25.75 10.73
C LYS A 315 -26.41 -26.26 10.74
N VAL A 316 -26.75 -27.16 9.81
CA VAL A 316 -28.08 -27.80 9.75
C VAL A 316 -28.29 -28.85 10.86
N LYS A 317 -27.20 -29.34 11.48
CA LYS A 317 -27.19 -30.29 12.62
C LYS A 317 -27.85 -31.65 12.34
N SER A 318 -28.02 -32.00 11.07
CA SER A 318 -28.38 -33.35 10.62
C SER A 318 -27.42 -33.80 9.52
N SER A 319 -27.29 -35.12 9.36
CA SER A 319 -26.54 -35.76 8.28
C SER A 319 -27.45 -36.77 7.57
N ILE A 320 -27.14 -37.03 6.30
CA ILE A 320 -27.81 -38.05 5.50
C ILE A 320 -26.80 -39.20 5.32
N HIS A 321 -27.22 -40.41 5.65
CA HIS A 321 -26.43 -41.61 5.45
C HIS A 321 -27.02 -42.40 4.27
N ILE A 322 -26.21 -42.62 3.23
CA ILE A 322 -26.60 -43.36 2.02
C ILE A 322 -25.78 -44.65 1.99
N THR A 323 -26.45 -45.81 2.04
CA THR A 323 -25.81 -47.13 2.20
C THR A 323 -25.42 -47.79 0.88
N ARG A 324 -25.84 -47.25 -0.26
CA ARG A 324 -25.48 -47.75 -1.60
C ARG A 324 -24.58 -46.75 -2.30
N GLN A 325 -23.61 -47.25 -3.07
CA GLN A 325 -22.69 -46.41 -3.82
C GLN A 325 -23.44 -45.73 -4.98
N ILE A 326 -23.60 -44.42 -4.91
CA ILE A 326 -24.26 -43.60 -5.94
C ILE A 326 -23.22 -42.62 -6.49
N GLY A 327 -22.33 -43.12 -7.35
CA GLY A 327 -21.34 -42.33 -8.09
C GLY A 327 -20.22 -41.69 -7.24
N ASN A 328 -19.01 -41.61 -7.80
CA ASN A 328 -17.85 -40.98 -7.15
C ASN A 328 -17.46 -39.70 -7.90
N SER A 329 -17.83 -38.51 -7.41
CA SER A 329 -17.46 -37.25 -8.09
C SER A 329 -16.96 -36.11 -7.17
N CYS A 330 -17.12 -36.22 -5.85
CA CYS A 330 -16.56 -35.25 -4.90
C CYS A 330 -15.22 -35.74 -4.34
N PRO A 331 -14.35 -34.86 -3.82
CA PRO A 331 -13.31 -35.28 -2.89
C PRO A 331 -14.00 -35.85 -1.65
N ILE A 332 -14.08 -37.17 -1.57
CA ILE A 332 -14.70 -37.89 -0.47
C ILE A 332 -13.64 -38.06 0.61
N ILE A 333 -14.00 -37.76 1.85
CA ILE A 333 -13.16 -38.04 3.02
C ILE A 333 -13.25 -39.55 3.26
N THR A 334 -12.18 -40.27 2.97
CA THR A 334 -12.12 -41.73 3.07
C THR A 334 -11.66 -42.24 4.43
N ASN A 335 -11.14 -41.35 5.28
CA ASN A 335 -10.65 -41.70 6.61
C ASN A 335 -11.35 -40.85 7.68
N ILE A 336 -12.05 -41.51 8.60
CA ILE A 336 -12.72 -40.84 9.72
C ILE A 336 -11.73 -40.13 10.66
N ASP A 337 -10.50 -40.61 10.76
CA ASP A 337 -9.46 -39.94 11.55
C ASP A 337 -9.09 -38.57 10.97
N ASP A 338 -9.25 -38.37 9.67
CA ASP A 338 -9.03 -37.05 9.06
C ASP A 338 -10.18 -36.08 9.36
N PHE A 339 -11.38 -36.60 9.66
CA PHE A 339 -12.55 -35.82 10.03
C PHE A 339 -12.64 -35.53 11.54
N THR A 340 -12.26 -36.52 12.36
CA THR A 340 -12.38 -36.51 13.83
C THR A 340 -11.06 -36.29 14.56
N GLY A 341 -9.95 -36.33 13.84
CA GLY A 341 -8.61 -36.21 14.37
C GLY A 341 -8.29 -34.81 14.88
N ARG A 342 -7.05 -34.66 15.36
CA ARG A 342 -6.58 -33.40 15.97
C ARG A 342 -6.45 -32.24 14.99
N PHE A 343 -6.38 -32.53 13.69
CA PHE A 343 -6.23 -31.52 12.64
C PHE A 343 -7.54 -31.34 11.89
N ASN A 344 -8.26 -30.26 12.18
CA ASN A 344 -9.58 -29.96 11.61
C ASN A 344 -9.51 -29.37 10.18
N SER A 345 -8.39 -29.49 9.46
CA SER A 345 -8.20 -28.84 8.15
C SER A 345 -9.18 -29.34 7.09
N VAL A 346 -9.66 -30.57 7.21
CA VAL A 346 -10.62 -31.20 6.30
C VAL A 346 -12.05 -30.66 6.50
N VAL A 347 -12.37 -30.18 7.70
CA VAL A 347 -13.69 -29.62 8.04
C VAL A 347 -13.71 -28.09 8.09
N GLU A 348 -12.54 -27.46 8.20
CA GLU A 348 -12.42 -26.02 8.33
C GLU A 348 -12.91 -25.31 7.05
N ASN A 349 -13.73 -24.27 7.24
CA ASN A 349 -14.27 -23.43 6.16
C ASN A 349 -15.03 -24.22 5.07
N LYS A 350 -15.56 -25.40 5.42
CA LYS A 350 -16.43 -26.21 4.54
C LYS A 350 -17.90 -25.98 4.89
N MET A 351 -18.74 -25.94 3.86
CA MET A 351 -20.20 -25.96 4.01
C MET A 351 -20.77 -27.36 4.06
N PHE A 352 -20.14 -28.29 3.33
CA PHE A 352 -20.60 -29.65 3.14
C PHE A 352 -19.39 -30.56 2.98
N SER A 353 -19.45 -31.73 3.62
CA SER A 353 -18.41 -32.75 3.57
C SER A 353 -19.07 -34.09 3.29
N VAL A 354 -18.48 -34.88 2.40
CA VAL A 354 -18.91 -36.25 2.10
C VAL A 354 -17.90 -37.20 2.72
N LEU A 355 -18.40 -38.18 3.47
CA LEU A 355 -17.62 -39.24 4.10
C LEU A 355 -17.87 -40.54 3.32
N ASN A 356 -16.82 -41.26 2.94
CA ASN A 356 -16.94 -42.65 2.48
C ASN A 356 -16.66 -43.55 3.67
N GLU A 357 -17.54 -44.52 3.89
CA GLU A 357 -17.40 -45.55 4.94
C GLU A 357 -17.30 -44.94 6.36
N MET A 358 -18.45 -44.89 7.05
CA MET A 358 -18.52 -44.68 8.50
C MET A 358 -18.67 -46.01 9.23
#